data_AF-A0A662J8M0-F1
#
_entry.id   AF-A0A662J8M0-F1
#
_cell.length_a   1.000
_cell.length_b   1.000
_cell.length_c   1.000
_cell.angle_alpha   90.00
_cell.angle_beta   90.00
_cell.angle_gamma   90.00
#
_symmetry.space_group_name_H-M   'P 1'
#
loop_
_entity.id
_entity.type
_entity.pdbx_description
1 polymer ?
#
loop_
_entity_poly.entity_id
_entity_poly.type
_entity_poly.pdbx_seq_one_letter_code
_entity_poly.pdbx_strand_id
1 'polypeptide(L)' 'MFTAVLESHPIIRIDRPFIFLLVERRSYTILFIGSIVNPQ' A
#
# COMPACT_ATOMS: atom_id res chain seq x y z
N MET A 1 8.84 -37.06 -12.25
CA MET A 1 7.85 -36.11 -12.80
C MET A 1 7.90 -34.87 -11.91
N PHE A 2 8.17 -33.68 -12.44
CA PHE A 2 8.19 -32.44 -11.66
C PHE A 2 6.96 -31.61 -12.02
N THR A 3 6.14 -31.26 -11.04
CA THR A 3 4.94 -30.43 -11.21
C THR A 3 5.29 -29.02 -10.72
N ALA A 4 5.34 -28.04 -11.61
CA ALA A 4 5.48 -26.65 -11.21
C ALA A 4 4.14 -26.13 -10.69
N VAL A 5 4.10 -25.63 -9.46
CA VAL A 5 2.94 -24.94 -8.90
C VAL A 5 3.08 -23.45 -9.22
N LEU A 6 2.04 -22.85 -9.81
CA LEU A 6 2.04 -21.41 -10.10
C LEU A 6 1.85 -20.65 -8.78
N GLU A 7 2.93 -20.06 -8.26
CA GLU A 7 2.89 -19.16 -7.10
C GLU A 7 2.11 -17.88 -7.48
N SER A 8 0.86 -17.78 -7.04
CA SER A 8 0.06 -16.57 -7.23
C SER A 8 0.54 -15.49 -6.26
N HIS A 9 1.17 -14.45 -6.80
CA HIS A 9 1.63 -13.32 -5.98
C HIS A 9 0.42 -12.46 -5.54
N PRO A 10 0.40 -11.96 -4.30
CA PRO A 10 -0.66 -11.08 -3.84
C PRO A 10 -0.66 -9.76 -4.61
N ILE A 11 -1.85 -9.29 -4.99
CA ILE A 11 -2.05 -8.01 -5.67
C ILE A 11 -2.67 -7.02 -4.69
N ILE A 12 -2.01 -5.89 -4.47
CA ILE A 12 -2.57 -4.76 -3.71
C ILE A 12 -3.25 -3.80 -4.68
N ARG A 13 -4.58 -3.64 -4.54
CA ARG A 13 -5.38 -2.69 -5.31
C ARG A 13 -5.82 -1.53 -4.43
N ILE A 14 -5.37 -0.31 -4.78
CA ILE A 14 -5.74 0.96 -4.14
C ILE A 14 -6.79 1.65 -5.04
N ASP A 15 -7.98 1.05 -5.13
CA ASP A 15 -9.09 1.48 -6.01
C ASP A 15 -10.36 1.90 -5.23
N ARG A 16 -10.19 2.21 -3.95
CA ARG A 16 -11.23 2.65 -3.01
C ARG A 16 -10.62 3.54 -1.92
N PRO A 17 -11.41 4.21 -1.04
CA PRO A 17 -10.87 5.12 -0.05
C PRO A 17 -9.76 4.51 0.80
N PHE A 18 -8.69 5.28 1.00
CA PHE A 18 -7.50 4.85 1.75
C PHE A 18 -6.90 5.99 2.55
N ILE A 19 -6.13 5.62 3.58
CA ILE A 19 -5.34 6.55 4.41
C ILE A 19 -3.87 6.40 4.00
N PHE A 20 -3.12 7.48 3.97
CA PHE A 20 -1.68 7.47 3.75
C PHE A 20 -0.94 8.27 4.83
N LEU A 21 0.33 7.90 5.02
CA LEU A 21 1.27 8.62 5.87
C LEU A 21 2.58 8.80 5.12
N LEU A 22 3.18 9.98 5.22
CA LEU A 22 4.56 10.22 4.84
C LEU A 22 5.36 10.44 6.12
N VAL A 23 6.29 9.52 6.41
CA VAL A 23 6.99 9.45 7.69
C VAL A 23 8.49 9.62 7.48
N GLU A 24 9.12 10.52 8.24
CA GLU A 24 10.58 10.63 8.32
C GLU A 24 11.13 9.47 9.16
N ARG A 25 12.03 8.66 8.59
CA ARG A 25 12.39 7.35 9.15
C ARG A 25 13.21 7.40 10.44
N ARG A 26 13.97 8.46 10.70
CA ARG A 26 14.88 8.55 11.84
C ARG A 26 14.17 8.97 13.12
N SER A 27 13.34 9.99 13.03
CA SER A 27 12.57 10.55 14.14
C SER A 27 11.18 9.94 14.25
N TYR A 28 10.74 9.19 13.22
CA TYR A 28 9.36 8.71 13.07
C TYR A 28 8.32 9.84 13.03
N THR A 29 8.75 11.05 12.70
CA THR A 29 7.86 12.20 12.56
C THR A 29 6.94 11.98 11.36
N ILE A 30 5.64 12.10 11.58
CA ILE A 30 4.64 12.15 10.51
C ILE A 30 4.75 13.52 9.85
N LEU A 31 5.30 13.55 8.64
CA LEU A 31 5.43 14.78 7.86
C LEU A 31 4.09 15.15 7.21
N PHE A 32 3.36 14.15 6.74
CA PHE A 32 2.02 14.32 6.17
C PHE A 32 1.14 13.12 6.51
N ILE A 33 -0.15 13.38 6.73
CA ILE A 33 -1.19 12.37 6.91
C ILE A 33 -2.45 12.83 6.19
N GLY A 34 -3.15 11.90 5.55
CA GLY A 34 -4.38 12.23 4.86
C GLY A 34 -5.20 11.01 4.49
N SER A 35 -6.45 11.28 4.11
CA SER A 35 -7.38 10.29 3.57
C SER A 35 -7.80 10.71 2.16
N ILE A 36 -7.71 9.81 1.20
CA ILE A 36 -8.25 10.02 -0.15
C ILE A 36 -9.59 9.30 -0.23
N VAL A 37 -10.67 10.07 -0.30
CA VAL A 37 -12.05 9.55 -0.40
C VAL A 37 -12.59 9.69 -1.82
N ASN A 38 -12.24 10.79 -2.51
CA ASN A 38 -12.53 11.01 -3.92
C ASN A 38 -11.29 11.72 -4.55
N PRO A 39 -10.61 11.12 -5.53
CA PRO A 39 -9.39 11.67 -6.12
C PRO A 39 -9.64 12.64 -7.29
N GLN A 40 -10.90 12.85 -7.68
CA GLN A 40 -11.30 13.80 -8.73
C GLN A 40 -11.01 15.25 -8.34
#